data_AF-A0A9W6Q9S0-F1
#
_entry.id   AF-A0A9W6Q9S0-F1
#
_cell.length_a   1.000
_cell.length_b   1.000
_cell.length_c   1.000
_cell.angle_alpha   90.00
_cell.angle_beta   90.00
_cell.angle_gamma   90.00
#
_symmetry.space_group_name_H-M   'P 1'
#
loop_
_entity.id
_entity.type
_entity.pdbx_description
1 polymer ?
#
loop_
_entity_poly.entity_id
_entity_poly.type
_entity_poly.pdbx_seq_one_letter_code
_entity_poly.pdbx_strand_id
1 'polypeptide(L)' 'MSPEERAVEARRARFGTLPERVAFTDMVEERPPADRPTGTYDPDGSSVRFSCLAADLGL' A
#
# COMPACT_ATOMS: atom_id res chain seq x y z
N MET A 1 24.79 -7.50 -35.30
CA MET A 1 24.29 -6.95 -34.03
C MET A 1 23.42 -5.74 -34.34
N SER A 2 22.13 -5.82 -34.06
CA SER A 2 21.15 -4.75 -34.31
C SER A 2 21.39 -3.55 -33.39
N PRO A 3 20.83 -2.36 -33.71
CA PRO A 3 20.87 -1.21 -32.81
C PRO A 3 20.29 -1.51 -31.41
N GLU A 4 19.26 -2.36 -31.35
CA GLU A 4 18.61 -2.76 -30.10
C GLU A 4 19.52 -3.65 -29.24
N GLU A 5 20.20 -4.62 -29.86
CA GLU A 5 21.17 -5.48 -29.18
C GLU A 5 22.32 -4.66 -28.59
N ARG A 6 22.80 -3.64 -29.33
CA ARG A 6 23.82 -2.71 -28.82
C ARG A 6 23.34 -1.87 -27.63
N ALA A 7 22.09 -1.42 -27.67
CA ALA A 7 21.50 -0.67 -26.56
C ALA A 7 21.32 -1.54 -25.31
N VAL A 8 20.91 -2.80 -25.48
CA VAL A 8 20.82 -3.79 -24.40
C VAL A 8 22.19 -4.08 -23.79
N GLU A 9 23.22 -4.26 -24.62
CA GLU A 9 24.60 -4.50 -24.13
C GLU A 9 25.14 -3.29 -23.36
N ALA A 10 24.98 -2.07 -23.88
CA ALA A 10 25.39 -0.85 -23.17
C ALA A 10 24.67 -0.68 -21.82
N ARG A 11 23.39 -1.07 -21.74
CA ARG A 11 22.62 -1.06 -20.50
C ARG A 11 23.16 -2.10 -19.51
N ARG A 12 23.39 -3.34 -19.95
CA ARG A 12 23.93 -4.42 -19.11
C ARG A 12 25.34 -4.10 -18.61
N ALA A 13 26.20 -3.54 -19.44
CA ALA A 13 27.54 -3.11 -19.03
C ALA A 13 27.50 -2.00 -17.97
N ARG A 14 26.51 -1.09 -18.04
CA ARG A 14 26.37 0.03 -17.09
C ARG A 14 25.70 -0.38 -15.77
N PHE A 15 24.69 -1.26 -15.82
CA PHE A 15 23.81 -1.54 -14.68
C PHE A 15 23.86 -2.99 -14.19
N GLY A 16 24.59 -3.87 -14.87
CA GLY A 16 24.62 -5.29 -14.56
C GLY A 16 23.31 -5.99 -14.87
N THR A 17 23.08 -7.11 -14.18
CA THR A 17 21.85 -7.90 -14.23
C THR A 17 20.97 -7.61 -13.01
N LEU A 18 19.68 -7.92 -13.11
CA LEU A 18 18.80 -7.87 -11.95
C LEU A 18 19.29 -8.90 -10.92
N PRO A 19 19.41 -8.54 -9.63
CA PRO A 19 19.66 -9.50 -8.57
C PRO A 19 18.57 -10.57 -8.49
N GLU A 20 18.86 -11.64 -7.78
CA GLU A 20 17.84 -12.64 -7.46
C GLU A 20 16.68 -12.00 -6.69
N ARG A 21 15.46 -12.49 -6.94
CA ARG A 21 14.28 -12.00 -6.22
C ARG A 21 14.35 -12.46 -4.77
N VAL A 22 14.17 -11.52 -3.85
CA VAL A 22 14.01 -11.83 -2.42
C VAL A 22 12.73 -12.66 -2.23
N ALA A 23 12.77 -13.65 -1.34
CA ALA A 23 11.59 -14.45 -1.04
C ALA A 23 10.55 -13.59 -0.32
N PHE A 24 9.27 -13.81 -0.61
CA PHE A 24 8.19 -13.02 0.01
C PHE A 24 8.21 -13.09 1.53
N THR A 25 8.57 -14.26 2.09
CA THR A 25 8.72 -14.50 3.53
C THR A 25 9.76 -13.58 4.18
N ASP A 26 10.77 -13.15 3.43
CA ASP A 26 11.85 -12.31 3.94
C ASP A 26 11.51 -10.81 3.81
N MET A 27 10.37 -10.48 3.17
CA MET A 27 9.88 -9.10 3.02
C MET A 27 8.82 -8.72 4.04
N VAL A 28 8.41 -9.66 4.90
CA VAL A 28 7.34 -9.46 5.89
C VAL A 28 7.89 -9.56 7.31
N GLU A 29 7.35 -8.75 8.20
CA GLU A 29 7.67 -8.77 9.63
C GLU A 29 6.38 -8.92 10.45
N GLU A 30 6.43 -9.71 11.51
CA GLU A 30 5.36 -9.76 12.50
C GLU A 30 5.37 -8.48 13.33
N ARG A 31 4.23 -7.80 13.39
CA ARG A 31 4.05 -6.63 14.25
C ARG A 31 2.94 -6.89 15.26
N PRO A 32 3.12 -6.54 16.55
CA PRO A 32 1.99 -6.54 17.46
C PRO A 32 0.87 -5.65 16.91
N PRO A 33 -0.40 -5.92 17.28
CA PRO A 33 -1.47 -4.99 16.98
C PRO A 33 -1.05 -3.60 17.46
N ALA A 34 -1.19 -2.60 16.59
CA ALA A 34 -1.00 -1.23 17.04
C ALA A 34 -1.96 -0.98 18.21
N ASP A 35 -1.53 -0.19 19.20
CA ASP A 35 -2.44 0.37 20.20
C ASP A 35 -3.50 1.16 19.45
N ARG A 36 -4.60 0.47 19.12
CA ARG A 36 -5.81 1.14 18.69
C ARG A 36 -6.17 1.97 19.91
N PRO A 37 -6.21 3.31 19.84
CA PRO A 37 -6.87 4.04 20.91
C PRO A 37 -8.21 3.34 21.05
N THR A 38 -8.51 2.86 22.25
CA THR A 38 -9.84 2.41 22.60
C THR A 38 -10.70 3.64 22.41
N GLY A 39 -11.08 3.91 21.16
CA GLY A 39 -11.99 4.96 20.81
C GLY A 39 -13.23 4.54 21.55
N THR A 40 -13.46 5.21 22.68
CA THR A 40 -14.67 5.08 23.47
C THR A 40 -15.76 5.16 22.45
N TYR A 41 -16.45 4.04 22.22
CA TYR A 41 -17.54 4.02 21.27
C TYR A 41 -18.51 5.10 21.73
N ASP A 42 -18.55 6.19 20.98
CA ASP A 42 -19.41 7.34 21.23
C ASP A 42 -20.63 7.17 20.31
N PRO A 43 -21.70 6.54 20.80
CA PRO A 43 -22.91 6.39 20.01
C PRO A 43 -23.49 7.75 19.60
N ASP A 44 -23.32 8.78 20.43
CA ASP A 44 -23.85 10.11 20.18
C ASP A 44 -23.06 10.82 19.06
N GLY A 45 -21.72 10.78 19.11
CA GLY A 45 -20.85 11.28 18.05
C GLY A 45 -20.97 10.53 16.72
N SER A 46 -21.51 9.30 16.73
CA SER A 46 -21.76 8.54 15.50
C SER A 46 -22.93 9.09 14.68
N SER A 47 -23.92 9.71 15.32
CA SER A 47 -25.11 10.29 14.68
C SER A 47 -24.77 11.46 13.74
N VAL A 48 -23.76 12.27 14.10
CA VAL A 48 -23.29 13.41 13.29
C VAL A 48 -22.76 12.94 11.93
N ARG A 49 -22.18 11.74 11.85
CA ARG A 49 -21.57 11.18 10.63
C ARG A 49 -22.58 10.81 9.54
N PHE A 50 -23.84 10.62 9.91
CA PHE A 50 -24.91 10.23 8.97
C PHE A 50 -25.92 11.35 8.73
N SER A 51 -25.64 12.57 9.17
CA SER A 51 -26.52 13.73 9.00
C SER A 51 -26.91 13.97 7.53
N CYS A 52 -25.96 13.88 6.59
CA CYS A 52 -26.26 14.00 5.16
C CYS A 52 -27.17 12.86 4.65
N LEU A 53 -26.88 11.63 5.05
CA LEU A 53 -27.70 10.47 4.67
C LEU A 53 -29.13 10.57 5.23
N ALA A 54 -29.28 11.05 6.47
CA ALA A 54 -30.58 11.29 7.08
C ALA A 54 -31.36 12.36 6.30
N ALA A 55 -30.70 13.44 5.88
CA ALA A 55 -31.31 14.48 5.05
C ALA A 55 -31.75 13.94 3.68
N ASP A 56 -30.93 13.10 3.03
CA ASP A 56 -31.26 12.47 1.75
C ASP A 56 -32.48 11.52 1.87
N LEU A 57 -32.69 10.92 3.06
CA LEU A 57 -33.81 10.01 3.35
C LEU A 57 -35.03 10.72 3.97
N GLY A 58 -34.92 12.00 4.34
CA GLY A 58 -35.99 12.78 4.97
C GLY A 58 -36.32 12.40 6.41
N LEU A 59 -35.34 11.91 7.18
CA LEU A 59 -35.45 11.53 8.60
C LEU A 59 -35.17 12.69 9.56
#